data_AF-A0ABC9Z6Q3-F1
#
_entry.id   AF-A0ABC9Z6Q3-F1
#
_cell.length_a   1.000
_cell.length_b   1.000
_cell.length_c   1.000
_cell.angle_alpha   90.00
_cell.angle_beta   90.00
_cell.angle_gamma   90.00
#
_symmetry.space_group_name_H-M   'P 1'
#
loop_
_entity.id
_entity.type
_entity.pdbx_description
1 polymer ?
#
loop_
_entity_poly.entity_id
_entity_poly.type
_entity_poly.pdbx_seq_one_letter_code
_entity_poly.pdbx_strand_id
1 'polypeptide(L)'
;MTERTLRRRLRSAGAKYIDIRDRVRQRRALFLVRETGMTIVQIAAETGYRDAREFRRAYVRWNGEPPSRTRARGALGSSTADTGITGRLPVEDGRIAS
;
A
#
# COMPACT_ATOMS: atom_id res chain seq x y z
N MET A 1 -37.78 14.88 6.72
CA MET A 1 -36.38 14.57 6.34
C MET A 1 -36.12 15.19 4.98
N THR A 2 -35.12 16.05 4.84
CA THR A 2 -34.88 16.83 3.60
C THR A 2 -33.73 16.24 2.78
N GLU A 3 -33.78 16.39 1.45
CA GLU A 3 -32.77 15.89 0.50
C GLU A 3 -31.33 16.32 0.86
N ARG A 4 -31.17 17.55 1.37
CA ARG A 4 -29.89 18.10 1.86
C ARG A 4 -29.31 17.31 3.05
N THR A 5 -30.16 16.77 3.91
CA THR A 5 -29.73 15.95 5.06
C THR A 5 -29.30 14.56 4.62
N LEU A 6 -29.99 13.97 3.64
CA LEU A 6 -29.62 12.69 3.03
C LEU A 6 -28.28 12.78 2.28
N ARG A 7 -28.10 13.79 1.42
CA ARG A 7 -26.83 14.05 0.71
C ARG A 7 -25.66 14.22 1.68
N ARG A 8 -25.85 14.92 2.80
CA ARG A 8 -24.81 15.11 3.83
C ARG A 8 -24.43 13.79 4.52
N ARG A 9 -25.43 12.98 4.88
CA ARG A 9 -25.20 11.67 5.51
C ARG A 9 -24.51 10.69 4.56
N LEU A 10 -24.91 10.66 3.30
CA LEU A 10 -24.24 9.86 2.25
C LEU A 10 -22.79 10.28 2.05
N ARG A 11 -22.51 11.59 1.95
CA ARG A 11 -21.12 12.09 1.86
C ARG A 11 -20.30 11.75 3.10
N SER A 12 -20.87 11.90 4.29
CA SER A 12 -20.18 11.56 5.54
C SER A 12 -19.89 10.06 5.64
N ALA A 13 -20.84 9.20 5.24
CA ALA A 13 -20.64 7.76 5.17
C ALA A 13 -19.57 7.38 4.13
N GLY A 14 -19.57 8.03 2.96
CA GLY A 14 -18.55 7.85 1.93
C GLY A 14 -17.15 8.27 2.38
N ALA A 15 -17.03 9.41 3.07
CA ALA A 15 -15.76 9.85 3.67
C ALA A 15 -15.25 8.82 4.70
N LYS A 16 -16.11 8.41 5.64
CA LYS A 16 -15.78 7.38 6.63
C LYS A 16 -15.35 6.05 6.00
N TYR A 17 -16.01 5.64 4.92
CA TYR A 17 -15.63 4.43 4.20
C TYR A 17 -14.24 4.55 3.57
N ILE A 18 -13.95 5.67 2.91
CA ILE A 18 -12.62 5.95 2.34
C ILE A 18 -11.57 5.95 3.45
N ASP A 19 -11.83 6.59 4.58
CA ASP A 19 -10.92 6.67 5.73
C ASP A 19 -10.61 5.28 6.31
N ILE A 20 -11.63 4.44 6.48
CA ILE A 20 -11.46 3.07 6.98
C ILE A 20 -10.66 2.22 6.00
N ARG A 21 -11.00 2.29 4.71
CA ARG A 21 -10.28 1.58 3.64
C ARG A 21 -8.81 2.00 3.60
N ASP A 22 -8.55 3.29 3.66
CA ASP A 22 -7.20 3.86 3.66
C ASP A 22 -6.42 3.41 4.89
N ARG A 23 -7.04 3.37 6.08
CA ARG A 23 -6.40 2.87 7.30
C ARG A 23 -6.05 1.38 7.25
N VAL A 24 -6.88 0.56 6.61
CA VAL A 24 -6.58 -0.86 6.38
C VAL A 24 -5.40 -1.00 5.41
N ARG A 25 -5.42 -0.27 4.29
CA ARG A 25 -4.33 -0.28 3.31
C ARG A 25 -3.01 0.23 3.90
N GLN A 26 -3.07 1.29 4.70
CA GLN A 26 -1.91 1.86 5.41
C GLN A 26 -1.23 0.82 6.30
N ARG A 27 -2.00 0.08 7.12
CA ARG A 27 -1.44 -0.94 8.01
C ARG A 27 -0.75 -2.05 7.24
N ARG A 28 -1.38 -2.55 6.18
CA ARG A 28 -0.79 -3.59 5.32
C ARG A 28 0.46 -3.09 4.60
N ALA A 29 0.43 -1.86 4.08
CA ALA A 29 1.58 -1.23 3.44
C ALA A 29 2.76 -1.07 4.40
N LEU A 30 2.52 -0.63 5.64
CA LEU A 30 3.57 -0.47 6.66
C LEU A 30 4.25 -1.79 6.97
N PHE A 31 3.47 -2.86 7.16
CA PHE A 31 3.97 -4.21 7.41
C PHE A 31 4.80 -4.72 6.23
N LEU A 32 4.29 -4.61 5.00
CA LEU A 32 5.04 -5.04 3.81
C LEU A 32 6.35 -4.23 3.64
N VAL A 33 6.34 -2.93 3.94
CA VAL A 33 7.53 -2.09 3.79
C VAL A 33 8.62 -2.42 4.81
N ARG A 34 8.26 -2.88 6.01
CA ARG A 34 9.17 -3.15 7.12
C ARG A 34 9.63 -4.62 7.18
N GLU A 35 8.70 -5.56 7.09
CA GLU A 35 8.97 -6.99 7.30
C GLU A 35 9.30 -7.73 6.00
N THR A 36 9.13 -7.11 4.83
CA THR A 36 9.44 -7.75 3.55
C THR A 36 10.48 -6.97 2.75
N GLY A 37 11.36 -7.71 2.04
CA GLY A 37 12.29 -7.16 1.05
C GLY A 37 11.65 -6.82 -0.30
N MET A 38 10.33 -6.82 -0.40
CA MET A 38 9.61 -6.60 -1.66
C MET A 38 9.96 -5.24 -2.27
N THR A 39 9.85 -5.07 -3.58
CA THR A 39 10.01 -3.75 -4.21
C THR A 39 8.77 -2.88 -3.97
N ILE A 40 8.90 -1.55 -4.09
CA ILE A 40 7.75 -0.63 -3.95
C ILE A 40 6.66 -0.93 -5.00
N VAL A 41 7.06 -1.43 -6.18
CA VAL A 41 6.15 -1.84 -7.24
C VAL A 41 5.30 -3.05 -6.81
N GLN A 42 5.93 -4.06 -6.21
CA GLN A 42 5.23 -5.24 -5.68
C GLN A 42 4.28 -4.87 -4.54
N ILE A 43 4.70 -4.00 -3.62
CA ILE A 43 3.82 -3.53 -2.53
C ILE A 43 2.61 -2.76 -3.07
N ALA A 44 2.78 -1.97 -4.12
CA ALA A 44 1.67 -1.27 -4.77
C ALA A 44 0.65 -2.26 -5.34
N ALA A 45 1.10 -3.29 -6.05
CA ALA A 45 0.23 -4.35 -6.57
C ALA A 45 -0.52 -5.09 -5.43
N GLU A 46 0.18 -5.47 -4.37
CA GLU A 46 -0.39 -6.17 -3.21
C GLU A 46 -1.40 -5.35 -2.39
N THR A 47 -1.25 -4.03 -2.38
CA THR A 47 -2.19 -3.11 -1.70
C THR A 47 -3.36 -2.67 -2.60
N GLY A 48 -3.36 -3.10 -3.87
CA GLY A 48 -4.42 -2.82 -4.84
C GLY A 48 -4.29 -1.47 -5.55
N TYR A 49 -3.07 -0.94 -5.67
CA TYR A 49 -2.75 0.22 -6.49
C TYR A 49 -2.30 -0.19 -7.88
N ARG A 50 -2.61 0.65 -8.88
CA ARG A 50 -2.25 0.39 -10.28
C ARG A 50 -0.78 0.61 -10.56
N ASP A 51 -0.17 1.58 -9.88
CA ASP A 51 1.25 1.87 -10.04
C ASP A 51 1.93 2.23 -8.70
N ALA A 52 3.26 2.19 -8.72
CA ALA A 52 4.09 2.58 -7.58
C ALA A 52 4.02 4.09 -7.26
N ARG A 53 3.64 4.94 -8.23
CA ARG A 53 3.61 6.41 -8.05
C ARG A 53 2.39 6.82 -7.23
N GLU A 54 1.23 6.27 -7.55
CA GLU A 54 -0.04 6.39 -6.85
C GLU A 54 0.07 5.83 -5.44
N PHE A 55 0.66 4.64 -5.29
CA PHE A 55 0.98 4.10 -3.97
C PHE A 55 1.88 5.03 -3.16
N ARG A 56 2.97 5.55 -3.74
CA ARG A 56 3.89 6.45 -3.02
C ARG A 56 3.17 7.72 -2.55
N ARG A 57 2.30 8.31 -3.40
CA ARG A 57 1.49 9.47 -3.03
C ARG A 57 0.53 9.16 -1.88
N ALA A 58 -0.14 8.02 -1.93
CA ALA A 58 -1.03 7.58 -0.86
C ALA A 58 -0.26 7.28 0.44
N TYR A 59 0.88 6.59 0.34
CA TYR A 59 1.72 6.26 1.49
C TYR A 59 2.26 7.51 2.19
N VAL A 60 2.74 8.51 1.43
CA VAL A 60 3.16 9.81 2.01
C VAL A 60 1.97 10.53 2.64
N ARG A 61 0.78 10.49 2.02
CA ARG A 61 -0.43 11.09 2.60
C ARG A 61 -0.79 10.47 3.96
N TRP A 62 -0.62 9.16 4.10
CA TRP A 62 -0.97 8.45 5.33
C TRP A 62 0.12 8.49 6.41
N ASN A 63 1.40 8.42 6.01
CA ASN A 63 2.53 8.25 6.94
C ASN A 63 3.43 9.49 7.03
N GLY A 64 3.23 10.51 6.20
CA GLY A 64 4.06 11.73 6.14
C GLY A 64 5.44 11.53 5.49
N GLU A 65 5.93 10.30 5.38
CA GLU A 65 7.24 9.97 4.80
C GLU A 65 7.12 8.94 3.67
N PRO A 66 8.06 8.93 2.70
CA PRO A 66 8.07 7.93 1.65
C PRO A 66 8.52 6.55 2.18
N PRO A 67 8.07 5.45 1.55
CA PRO A 67 8.35 4.09 2.02
C PRO A 67 9.84 3.73 2.01
N SER A 68 10.65 4.38 1.16
CA SER A 68 12.11 4.24 1.18
C SER A 68 12.75 4.67 2.51
N ARG A 69 12.21 5.71 3.16
CA ARG A 69 12.70 6.20 4.46
C ARG A 69 12.33 5.24 5.58
N THR A 70 11.13 4.66 5.53
CA THR A 70 10.71 3.62 6.47
C THR A 70 11.59 2.37 6.36
N ARG A 71 11.98 1.96 5.14
CA ARG A 71 12.96 0.87 4.92
C ARG A 71 14.33 1.17 5.47
N ALA A 72 14.86 2.36 5.18
CA ALA A 72 16.18 2.76 5.69
C ALA A 72 16.21 2.72 7.23
N ARG A 73 15.09 3.05 7.89
CA ARG A 73 14.96 2.95 9.35
C ARG A 73 14.89 1.52 9.87
N GLY A 74 14.24 0.60 9.14
CA GLY A 74 14.22 -0.83 9.49
C GLY A 74 15.57 -1.52 9.30
N ALA A 75 16.28 -1.20 8.22
CA ALA A 75 17.58 -1.78 7.89
C ALA A 75 18.68 -1.48 8.93
N LEU A 76 18.60 -0.33 9.62
CA LEU A 76 19.53 0.02 10.71
C LEU A 76 19.27 -0.78 12.00
N GLY A 77 18.16 -1.52 12.10
CA GLY A 77 17.79 -2.33 13.27
C GLY A 77 17.75 -3.85 13.01
N SER A 78 17.82 -4.31 11.76
CA SER A 78 17.75 -5.74 11.39
C SER A 78 19.11 -6.26 10.91
N SER A 79 20.13 -6.20 11.77
CA SER A 79 21.37 -6.97 11.62
C SER A 79 21.27 -8.23 12.47
N THR A 80 20.45 -9.19 12.06
CA THR A 80 20.57 -10.58 12.51
C THR A 80 20.00 -11.49 11.43
N ALA A 81 20.91 -12.22 10.79
CA ALA A 81 20.75 -13.53 10.18
C ALA A 81 19.59 -13.75 9.19
N ASP A 82 19.98 -14.24 8.00
CA ASP A 82 19.27 -15.30 7.28
C ASP A 82 17.86 -14.92 6.76
N THR A 83 17.67 -14.75 5.45
CA THR A 83 17.38 -15.91 4.60
C THR A 83 17.60 -15.50 3.15
N GLY A 84 18.60 -16.10 2.51
CA GLY A 84 18.55 -16.31 1.08
C GLY A 84 17.44 -17.31 0.80
N ILE A 85 16.27 -16.84 0.35
CA ILE A 85 15.22 -17.53 -0.42
C ILE A 85 14.10 -16.49 -0.57
N THR A 86 14.09 -15.77 -1.68
CA THR A 86 12.82 -15.40 -2.33
C THR A 86 13.11 -15.47 -3.82
N GLY A 87 12.94 -16.69 -4.33
CA GLY A 87 13.01 -16.98 -5.74
C GLY A 87 12.05 -16.09 -6.51
N ARG A 88 12.59 -15.47 -7.56
CA ARG A 88 12.03 -15.49 -8.91
C ARG A 88 10.60 -16.06 -8.99
N LEU A 89 9.63 -15.18 -9.19
CA LEU A 89 8.50 -15.49 -10.07
C LEU A 89 8.70 -14.66 -11.35
N PRO A 90 8.83 -15.30 -12.52
CA PRO A 90 8.77 -14.58 -13.78
C PRO A 90 7.33 -14.05 -13.91
N VAL A 91 7.20 -12.74 -14.09
CA VAL A 91 5.96 -12.18 -14.62
C VAL A 91 5.84 -12.68 -16.05
N GLU A 92 5.13 -13.78 -16.26
CA GLU A 92 4.75 -14.20 -17.61
C GLU A 92 3.83 -13.14 -18.18
N ASP A 93 4.34 -12.41 -19.17
CA ASP A 93 3.54 -11.59 -20.08
C ASP A 93 2.54 -12.51 -20.78
N GLY A 94 1.36 -12.63 -20.17
CA GLY A 94 0.19 -13.30 -20.73
C GLY A 94 -0.26 -12.56 -21.98
N ARG A 95 0.32 -12.93 -23.11
CA ARG A 95 -0.22 -12.75 -24.45
C ARG A 95 -1.67 -13.20 -24.45
N ILE A 96 -2.57 -12.27 -24.79
CA ILE A 96 -3.92 -12.60 -25.24
C ILE A 96 -3.73 -13.07 -26.69
N ALA A 97 -3.82 -14.38 -26.91
CA ALA A 97 -3.91 -14.96 -28.23
C ALA A 97 -5.30 -15.58 -28.41
N SER A 98 -5.86 -15.32 -29.60
CA SER A 98 -7.13 -15.75 -30.19
C SER A 98 -8.33 -14.85 -29.91
#